data_AF-A0A5Q0UJE2-F1
#
_entry.id   AF-A0A5Q0UJE2-F1
#
_cell.length_a   1.000
_cell.length_b   1.000
_cell.length_c   1.000
_cell.angle_alpha   90.00
_cell.angle_beta   90.00
_cell.angle_gamma   90.00
#
_symmetry.space_group_name_H-M   'P 1'
#
loop_
_entity.id
_entity.type
_entity.pdbx_description
1 polymer ?
#
loop_
_entity_poly.entity_id
_entity_poly.type
_entity_poly.pdbx_seq_one_letter_code
_entity_poly.pdbx_strand_id
1 'polypeptide(L)'
;MDEDSLISDVSLVLGIIVTSSGLALVASSAFDAAVFRVFFGFVLVSVGYKVSWLGAHRFESFEDISEKTGSLKGSSGYLKDGFRNLVLIFVGLMMCAEGTVLFAELVISFDLVLAFLSGFACFTGYLVAHQGINEVAI
;
A
#
# COMPACT_ATOMS: atom_id res chain seq x y z
N MET A 1 16.09 -21.13 19.52
CA MET A 1 15.42 -20.34 18.47
C MET A 1 14.88 -19.14 19.20
N ASP A 2 15.50 -17.98 19.01
CA ASP A 2 15.18 -16.79 19.79
C ASP A 2 13.79 -16.31 19.40
N GLU A 3 12.97 -15.95 20.39
CA GLU A 3 11.57 -15.57 20.22
C GLU A 3 11.39 -14.42 19.20
N ASP A 4 12.39 -13.54 19.13
CA ASP A 4 12.47 -12.41 18.21
C ASP A 4 12.66 -12.83 16.74
N SER A 5 13.35 -13.96 16.49
CA SER A 5 13.48 -14.51 15.14
C SER A 5 12.14 -15.05 14.65
N LEU A 6 11.37 -15.67 15.55
CA LEU A 6 10.04 -16.22 15.21
C LEU A 6 9.05 -15.09 14.86
N ILE A 7 9.06 -13.98 15.59
CA ILE A 7 8.17 -12.83 15.33
C ILE A 7 8.49 -12.18 13.97
N SER A 8 9.79 -12.03 13.66
CA SER A 8 10.27 -11.50 12.37
C SER A 8 9.83 -12.38 11.20
N ASP A 9 10.04 -13.69 11.30
CA ASP A 9 9.68 -14.66 10.26
C ASP A 9 8.16 -14.75 10.06
N VAL A 10 7.38 -14.77 11.16
CA VAL A 10 5.91 -14.81 11.10
C VAL A 10 5.36 -13.54 10.45
N SER A 11 5.90 -12.37 10.80
CA SER A 11 5.47 -11.09 10.20
C SER A 11 5.76 -11.06 8.70
N LEU A 12 6.92 -11.56 8.29
CA LEU A 12 7.28 -11.64 6.88
C LEU A 12 6.34 -12.56 6.09
N VAL A 13 6.03 -13.74 6.62
CA VAL A 13 5.09 -14.69 6.00
C VAL A 13 3.68 -14.11 5.92
N LEU A 14 3.18 -13.52 7.01
CA LEU A 14 1.86 -12.87 7.03
C LEU A 14 1.78 -11.72 6.03
N GLY A 15 2.81 -10.89 5.97
CA GLY A 15 2.89 -9.80 5.01
C GLY A 15 2.81 -10.28 3.56
N ILE A 16 3.55 -11.33 3.21
CA ILE A 16 3.50 -11.96 1.88
C ILE A 16 2.08 -12.47 1.57
N ILE A 17 1.44 -13.20 2.50
CA ILE A 17 0.09 -13.74 2.30
C ILE A 17 -0.91 -12.62 2.01
N VAL A 18 -0.86 -11.54 2.79
CA VAL A 18 -1.75 -10.39 2.64
C VAL A 18 -1.50 -9.68 1.31
N THR A 19 -0.23 -9.46 0.94
CA THR A 19 0.14 -8.85 -0.35
C THR A 19 -0.31 -9.69 -1.53
N SER A 20 -0.08 -11.01 -1.51
CA SER A 20 -0.52 -11.91 -2.58
C SER A 20 -2.05 -11.95 -2.71
N SER A 21 -2.77 -11.95 -1.59
CA SER A 21 -4.24 -11.90 -1.59
C SER A 21 -4.75 -10.59 -2.18
N GLY A 22 -4.11 -9.46 -1.83
CA GLY A 22 -4.41 -8.15 -2.41
C GLY A 22 -4.18 -8.11 -3.92
N LEU A 23 -3.05 -8.63 -4.40
CA LEU A 23 -2.74 -8.72 -5.83
C LEU A 23 -3.73 -9.62 -6.59
N ALA A 24 -4.13 -10.75 -6.00
CA ALA A 24 -5.16 -11.63 -6.58
C ALA A 24 -6.51 -10.92 -6.70
N LEU A 25 -6.89 -10.13 -5.69
CA LEU A 25 -8.11 -9.32 -5.74
C LEU A 25 -8.04 -8.22 -6.82
N VAL A 26 -6.91 -7.53 -6.92
CA VAL A 26 -6.64 -6.54 -7.99
C VAL A 26 -6.81 -7.20 -9.36
N ALA A 27 -6.08 -8.30 -9.61
CA ALA A 27 -6.08 -8.97 -10.91
C ALA A 27 -7.46 -9.49 -11.30
N SER A 28 -8.19 -10.12 -10.37
CA SER A 28 -9.53 -10.65 -10.63
C SER A 28 -10.58 -9.56 -10.85
N SER A 29 -10.48 -8.44 -10.12
CA SER A 29 -11.50 -7.38 -10.17
C SER A 29 -11.26 -6.34 -11.26
N ALA A 30 -10.05 -6.24 -11.80
CA ALA A 30 -9.71 -5.24 -12.80
C ALA A 30 -10.49 -5.43 -14.11
N PHE A 31 -10.70 -6.68 -14.54
CA PHE A 31 -11.45 -7.01 -15.75
C PHE A 31 -12.97 -6.79 -15.63
N ASP A 32 -13.50 -6.76 -14.41
CA ASP A 32 -14.90 -6.45 -14.13
C ASP A 32 -15.18 -4.94 -14.03
N ALA A 33 -14.18 -4.10 -14.32
CA ALA A 33 -14.20 -2.65 -14.09
C ALA A 33 -14.62 -2.26 -12.65
N ALA A 34 -14.38 -3.16 -11.68
CA ALA A 34 -14.78 -2.97 -10.29
C ALA A 34 -13.73 -2.17 -9.51
N VAL A 35 -13.58 -0.88 -9.85
CA VAL A 35 -12.52 0.00 -9.31
C VAL A 35 -12.41 -0.05 -7.78
N PHE A 36 -13.53 -0.04 -7.05
CA PHE A 36 -13.50 -0.11 -5.58
C PHE A 36 -12.92 -1.42 -5.03
N ARG A 37 -13.12 -2.55 -5.72
CA ARG A 37 -12.52 -3.84 -5.32
C ARG A 37 -11.02 -3.85 -5.62
N VAL A 38 -10.62 -3.26 -6.75
CA VAL A 38 -9.21 -3.05 -7.10
C VAL A 38 -8.51 -2.16 -6.07
N PHE A 39 -9.15 -1.05 -5.68
CA PHE A 39 -8.67 -0.17 -4.60
C PHE A 39 -8.48 -0.94 -3.29
N PHE A 40 -9.46 -1.75 -2.89
CA PHE A 40 -9.33 -2.57 -1.67
C PHE A 40 -8.18 -3.58 -1.77
N GLY A 41 -7.96 -4.18 -2.95
CA GLY A 41 -6.79 -5.00 -3.22
C GLY A 41 -5.47 -4.24 -3.03
N PHE A 42 -5.38 -2.99 -3.50
CA PHE A 42 -4.22 -2.12 -3.27
C PHE A 42 -4.04 -1.73 -1.79
N VAL A 43 -5.13 -1.56 -1.02
CA VAL A 43 -5.06 -1.39 0.44
C VAL A 43 -4.42 -2.62 1.08
N LEU A 44 -4.86 -3.83 0.73
CA LEU A 44 -4.25 -5.08 1.22
C LEU A 44 -2.78 -5.17 0.84
N VAL A 45 -2.41 -4.85 -0.41
CA VAL A 45 -1.01 -4.79 -0.84
C VAL A 45 -0.18 -3.85 0.03
N SER A 46 -0.71 -2.66 0.33
CA SER A 46 -0.02 -1.65 1.13
C SER A 46 0.18 -2.11 2.59
N VAL A 47 -0.85 -2.74 3.17
CA VAL A 47 -0.78 -3.32 4.52
C VAL A 47 0.23 -4.47 4.56
N GLY A 48 0.13 -5.42 3.63
CA GLY A 48 1.04 -6.58 3.54
C GLY A 48 2.49 -6.16 3.32
N TYR A 49 2.73 -5.13 2.49
CA TYR A 49 4.05 -4.53 2.30
C TYR A 49 4.62 -4.00 3.62
N LYS A 50 3.85 -3.24 4.40
CA LYS A 50 4.29 -2.70 5.69
C LYS A 50 4.54 -3.79 6.72
N VAL A 51 3.67 -4.79 6.80
CA VAL A 51 3.86 -5.96 7.70
C VAL A 51 5.14 -6.72 7.32
N SER A 52 5.40 -6.92 6.03
CA SER A 52 6.65 -7.54 5.54
C SER A 52 7.87 -6.67 5.86
N TRP A 53 7.76 -5.35 5.72
CA TRP A 53 8.81 -4.39 6.02
C TRP A 53 9.21 -4.43 7.50
N LEU A 54 8.22 -4.51 8.41
CA LEU A 54 8.45 -4.68 9.85
C LEU A 54 9.18 -6.00 10.16
N GLY A 55 8.76 -7.10 9.53
CA GLY A 55 9.46 -8.39 9.66
C GLY A 55 10.90 -8.33 9.18
N ALA A 56 11.16 -7.68 8.04
CA ALA A 56 12.49 -7.56 7.44
C ALA A 56 13.46 -6.66 8.24
N HIS A 57 12.97 -5.63 8.93
CA HIS A 57 13.81 -4.66 9.63
C HIS A 57 14.19 -5.06 11.06
N ARG A 58 13.84 -6.26 11.53
CA ARG A 58 14.23 -6.83 12.84
C ARG A 58 14.23 -5.79 13.96
N PHE A 59 13.06 -5.22 14.25
CA PHE A 59 12.92 -4.39 15.44
C PHE A 59 13.21 -5.26 16.68
N GLU A 60 14.17 -4.84 17.51
CA GLU A 60 14.68 -5.61 18.66
C GLU A 60 13.63 -5.74 19.78
N SER A 61 12.56 -4.92 19.77
CA SER A 61 11.42 -5.08 20.67
C SER A 61 10.16 -4.36 20.18
N PHE A 62 8.98 -4.77 20.69
CA PHE A 62 7.72 -4.00 20.56
C PHE A 62 7.82 -2.60 21.21
N GLU A 63 8.71 -2.44 22.20
CA GLU A 63 9.01 -1.16 22.84
C GLU A 63 9.70 -0.19 21.88
N ASP A 64 10.59 -0.64 20.99
CA ASP A 64 11.23 0.22 19.97
C ASP A 64 10.22 0.74 18.94
N ILE A 65 9.22 -0.08 18.60
CA ILE A 65 8.09 0.34 17.76
C ILE A 65 7.28 1.38 18.52
N SER A 66 6.88 1.09 19.77
CA SER A 66 6.09 2.00 20.60
C SER A 66 6.82 3.29 20.96
N GLU A 67 8.14 3.31 21.06
CA GLU A 67 8.95 4.49 21.40
C GLU A 67 9.16 5.38 20.17
N LYS A 68 9.38 4.78 18.98
CA LYS A 68 9.36 5.53 17.71
C LYS A 68 7.98 6.09 17.38
N THR A 69 6.91 5.33 17.65
CA THR A 69 5.52 5.80 17.54
C THR A 69 5.15 6.80 18.63
N GLY A 70 5.70 6.64 19.84
CA GLY A 70 5.38 7.42 21.04
C GLY A 70 6.12 8.77 21.13
N SER A 71 7.32 8.87 20.56
CA SER A 71 8.11 10.10 20.42
C SER A 71 7.44 11.13 19.49
N LEU A 72 6.39 10.75 18.76
CA LEU A 72 5.64 11.61 17.84
C LEU A 72 4.48 12.38 18.51
N LYS A 73 4.37 12.36 19.85
CA LYS A 73 3.33 13.06 20.64
C LYS A 73 3.49 14.60 20.71
N GLY A 74 3.65 15.25 19.56
CA GLY A 74 3.47 16.70 19.37
C GLY A 74 2.07 17.00 18.81
N SER A 75 1.10 17.22 19.70
CA SER A 75 -0.34 17.01 19.49
C SER A 75 -1.12 17.88 18.47
N SER A 76 -0.49 18.72 17.63
CA SER A 76 -1.22 19.54 16.62
C SER A 76 -0.69 19.45 15.20
N GLY A 77 0.62 19.25 15.01
CA GLY A 77 1.22 18.97 13.69
C GLY A 77 0.91 17.55 13.21
N TYR A 78 0.96 16.58 14.12
CA TYR A 78 0.80 15.16 13.81
C TYR A 78 -0.57 14.78 13.22
N LEU A 79 -1.65 15.38 13.70
CA LEU A 79 -3.00 15.11 13.13
C LEU A 79 -3.13 15.68 11.72
N LYS A 80 -2.53 16.84 11.45
CA LYS A 80 -2.56 17.48 10.14
C LYS A 80 -1.70 16.70 9.13
N ASP A 81 -0.51 16.28 9.53
CA ASP A 81 0.39 15.50 8.70
C ASP A 81 -0.14 14.07 8.50
N GLY A 82 -0.71 13.45 9.54
CA GLY A 82 -1.37 12.16 9.45
C GLY A 82 -2.58 12.17 8.51
N PHE A 83 -3.42 13.21 8.59
CA PHE A 83 -4.54 13.38 7.66
C PHE A 83 -4.06 13.62 6.22
N ARG A 84 -3.08 14.52 6.03
CA ARG A 84 -2.47 14.77 4.71
C ARG A 84 -1.97 13.47 4.09
N ASN A 85 -1.23 12.68 4.86
CA ASN A 85 -0.65 11.45 4.33
C ASN A 85 -1.71 10.39 4.05
N LEU A 86 -2.76 10.28 4.88
CA LEU A 86 -3.88 9.40 4.60
C LEU A 86 -4.61 9.80 3.31
N VAL A 87 -4.76 11.11 3.06
CA VAL A 87 -5.30 11.62 1.78
C VAL A 87 -4.38 11.28 0.62
N LEU A 88 -3.06 11.45 0.75
CA LEU A 88 -2.09 11.07 -0.30
C LEU A 88 -2.16 9.56 -0.58
N ILE A 89 -2.19 8.72 0.45
CA ILE A 89 -2.36 7.27 0.29
C ILE A 89 -3.67 6.98 -0.44
N PHE A 90 -4.79 7.52 0.03
CA PHE A 90 -6.10 7.28 -0.57
C PHE A 90 -6.13 7.69 -2.05
N VAL A 91 -5.69 8.91 -2.37
CA VAL A 91 -5.66 9.43 -3.74
C VAL A 91 -4.73 8.60 -4.61
N GLY A 92 -3.53 8.29 -4.12
CA GLY A 92 -2.55 7.50 -4.87
C GLY A 92 -3.04 6.08 -5.17
N LEU A 93 -3.61 5.38 -4.17
CA LEU A 93 -4.17 4.05 -4.37
C LEU A 93 -5.40 4.07 -5.29
N MET A 94 -6.22 5.12 -5.23
CA MET A 94 -7.36 5.29 -6.14
C MET A 94 -6.91 5.51 -7.58
N MET A 95 -5.87 6.32 -7.80
CA MET A 95 -5.27 6.49 -9.13
C MET A 95 -4.67 5.18 -9.66
N CYS A 96 -4.01 4.39 -8.81
CA CYS A 96 -3.54 3.06 -9.19
C CYS A 96 -4.71 2.13 -9.55
N ALA A 97 -5.83 2.19 -8.83
CA ALA A 97 -7.00 1.38 -9.10
C ALA A 97 -7.62 1.71 -10.46
N GLU A 98 -7.85 2.99 -10.74
CA GLU A 98 -8.32 3.48 -12.05
C GLU A 98 -7.35 3.10 -13.17
N GLY A 99 -6.06 3.36 -12.98
CA GLY A 99 -5.03 3.02 -13.97
C GLY A 99 -4.97 1.53 -14.29
N THR A 100 -5.21 0.68 -13.29
CA THR A 100 -5.23 -0.78 -13.45
C THR A 100 -6.48 -1.28 -14.17
N VAL A 101 -7.64 -0.67 -13.92
CA VAL A 101 -8.88 -0.97 -14.67
C VAL A 101 -8.71 -0.56 -16.13
N LEU A 102 -8.22 0.64 -16.39
CA LEU A 102 -7.90 1.10 -17.76
C LEU A 102 -6.87 0.18 -18.42
N PHE A 103 -5.90 -0.34 -17.66
CA PHE A 103 -4.94 -1.31 -18.16
C PHE A 103 -5.60 -2.63 -18.56
N ALA A 104 -6.54 -3.13 -17.76
CA ALA A 104 -7.29 -4.33 -18.08
C ALA A 104 -8.16 -4.15 -19.34
N GLU A 105 -8.76 -2.98 -19.53
CA GLU A 105 -9.51 -2.65 -20.75
C GLU A 105 -8.60 -2.68 -21.99
N LEU A 106 -7.35 -2.23 -21.89
CA LEU A 106 -6.38 -2.28 -22.99
C LEU A 106 -6.02 -3.70 -23.44
N VAL A 107 -6.04 -4.65 -22.52
CA VAL A 107 -5.81 -6.07 -22.84
C VAL A 107 -6.92 -6.60 -23.73
N ILE A 108 -8.14 -6.08 -23.58
CA ILE A 108 -9.32 -6.47 -24.37
C ILE A 108 -9.38 -5.69 -25.69
N SER A 109 -9.18 -4.37 -25.63
CA SER A 109 -9.24 -3.47 -26.78
C SER A 109 -8.13 -2.43 -26.73
N PHE A 110 -7.25 -2.46 -27.72
CA PHE A 110 -6.11 -1.56 -27.76
C PHE A 110 -6.51 -0.13 -28.16
N ASP A 111 -6.24 0.83 -27.27
CA ASP A 111 -6.40 2.27 -27.50
C ASP A 111 -5.17 3.01 -26.93
N LEU A 112 -4.50 3.81 -27.76
CA LEU A 112 -3.26 4.49 -27.35
C LEU A 112 -3.49 5.54 -26.26
N VAL A 113 -4.65 6.22 -26.26
CA VAL A 113 -5.00 7.23 -25.26
C VAL A 113 -5.25 6.55 -23.92
N LEU A 114 -6.01 5.45 -23.91
CA LEU A 114 -6.22 4.67 -22.68
C LEU A 114 -4.90 4.09 -22.15
N ALA A 115 -3.97 3.69 -23.03
CA ALA A 115 -2.63 3.23 -22.64
C ALA A 115 -1.81 4.32 -21.95
N PHE A 116 -1.82 5.52 -22.50
CA PHE A 116 -1.17 6.66 -21.86
C PHE A 116 -1.82 6.99 -20.51
N LEU A 117 -3.14 7.07 -20.44
CA LEU A 117 -3.86 7.40 -19.20
C LEU A 117 -3.67 6.34 -18.12
N SER A 118 -3.70 5.06 -18.49
CA SER A 118 -3.42 3.94 -17.59
C SER A 118 -2.01 4.03 -17.01
N GLY A 119 -1.00 4.17 -17.86
CA GLY A 119 0.39 4.30 -17.43
C GLY A 119 0.61 5.53 -16.55
N PHE A 120 0.04 6.67 -16.93
CA PHE A 120 0.11 7.91 -16.17
C PHE A 120 -0.56 7.78 -14.79
N ALA A 121 -1.77 7.23 -14.73
CA ALA A 121 -2.51 7.04 -13.50
C ALA A 121 -1.78 6.09 -12.53
N CYS A 122 -1.27 4.95 -13.02
CA CYS A 122 -0.47 4.02 -12.22
C CYS A 122 0.83 4.66 -11.72
N PHE A 123 1.55 5.37 -12.59
CA PHE A 123 2.84 5.99 -12.22
C PHE A 123 2.66 7.11 -11.19
N THR A 124 1.77 8.07 -11.46
CA THR A 124 1.48 9.18 -10.53
C THR A 124 0.84 8.66 -9.25
N GLY A 125 -0.08 7.71 -9.35
CA GLY A 125 -0.72 7.07 -8.20
C GLY A 125 0.31 6.41 -7.28
N TYR A 126 1.25 5.67 -7.86
CA TYR A 126 2.37 5.08 -7.11
C TYR A 126 3.20 6.14 -6.41
N LEU A 127 3.62 7.21 -7.10
CA LEU A 127 4.43 8.27 -6.49
C LEU A 127 3.72 8.94 -5.32
N VAL A 128 2.43 9.26 -5.48
CA VAL A 128 1.61 9.93 -4.45
C VAL A 128 1.39 8.99 -3.26
N ALA A 129 1.02 7.72 -3.50
CA ALA A 129 0.83 6.74 -2.43
C ALA A 129 2.15 6.47 -1.69
N HIS A 130 3.25 6.33 -2.42
CA HIS A 130 4.57 6.05 -1.85
C HIS A 130 5.07 7.21 -0.98
N GLN A 131 4.83 8.47 -1.37
CA GLN A 131 5.09 9.64 -0.52
C GLN A 131 4.30 9.56 0.79
N GLY A 132 2.99 9.30 0.72
CA GLY A 132 2.16 9.16 1.91
C GLY A 132 2.59 7.99 2.81
N ILE A 133 2.91 6.83 2.24
CA ILE A 133 3.32 5.60 2.97
C ILE A 133 4.66 5.77 3.70
N ASN A 134 5.59 6.56 3.14
CA ASN A 134 6.91 6.78 3.74
C ASN A 134 6.92 7.91 4.78
N GLU A 135 6.03 8.90 4.64
CA GLU A 135 5.87 9.96 5.64
C GLU A 135 4.97 9.55 6.81
N VAL A 136 4.09 8.55 6.63
CA VAL A 136 3.46 7.82 7.74
C VAL A 136 4.47 6.80 8.27
N ALA A 137 5.50 7.33 8.93
CA ALA A 137 6.18 6.57 9.96
C ALA A 137 5.23 6.52 11.16
N ILE A 138 4.54 5.39 11.32
CA ILE A 138 4.05 4.98 12.64
C ILE A 138 5.27 4.42 13.37
#